data_AF-A0A848VPW9-F1
#
_entry.id   AF-A0A848VPW9-F1
#
_cell.length_a   1.000
_cell.length_b   1.000
_cell.length_c   1.000
_cell.angle_alpha   90.00
_cell.angle_beta   90.00
_cell.angle_gamma   90.00
#
_symmetry.space_group_name_H-M   'P 1'
#
loop_
_entity.id
_entity.type
_entity.pdbx_description
1 polymer ?
#
loop_
_entity_poly.entity_id
_entity_poly.type
_entity_poly.pdbx_seq_one_letter_code
_entity_poly.pdbx_strand_id
1 'polypeptide(L)'
;LPAGREPGAPYDLIPMYRRVATAFKQQLTVAANFVEVFLAREGHQGPVGINYLAKIQMPTLPSLYGAMLAGVDYVLMGAGIPRDIPGVLDRFSSGLPAGLRLDVGGSSSTDVVELEFDPATCGLQSPSDLKRPAFLPIVASNSLVTVMARKANGRVDGFVIEGPTAGGHNAPPRGRKSFNDRGEPVYGPRDEVNLDRVADEGLPFWVAGGMGRPDQVERALSSGASGVQVATLFAYCQESGLSEAIKDSVVQRCQSESVDVRTDDRASPTGFPFKAVDIPESVSSPDIYDARERICDLGYLRTAVQNVDGRLAYRCPAEPVASFVAAGGAVEETVGRRCLCNSLLANIGLAQLREDGSSEPTFVTSGDDLAHLGTFLDGRTSYSAAEVIDYLLPN
;
A
#
# COMPACT_ATOMS: atom_id res chain seq x y z
N LEU A 1 -13.00 0.82 22.60
CA LEU A 1 -13.11 1.57 23.87
C LEU A 1 -13.05 3.06 23.55
N PRO A 2 -14.01 3.88 23.98
CA PRO A 2 -14.01 5.33 23.70
C PRO A 2 -12.78 6.07 24.26
N ALA A 3 -12.20 5.56 25.35
CA ALA A 3 -11.00 6.08 25.98
C ALA A 3 -9.68 5.54 25.38
N GLY A 4 -9.76 4.76 24.29
CA GLY A 4 -8.61 4.01 23.76
C GLY A 4 -8.29 2.77 24.59
N ARG A 5 -7.15 2.13 24.28
CA ARG A 5 -6.61 1.02 25.07
C ARG A 5 -5.83 1.57 26.28
N GLU A 6 -5.83 0.86 27.39
CA GLU A 6 -4.94 1.15 28.51
C GLU A 6 -3.46 1.04 28.06
N PRO A 7 -2.54 1.85 28.59
CA PRO A 7 -1.11 1.71 28.32
C PRO A 7 -0.65 0.28 28.62
N GLY A 8 0.03 -0.35 27.65
CA GLY A 8 0.53 -1.72 27.79
C GLY A 8 -0.50 -2.84 27.54
N ALA A 9 -1.78 -2.53 27.30
CA ALA A 9 -2.77 -3.55 26.90
C ALA A 9 -2.69 -3.84 25.39
N PRO A 10 -2.71 -5.11 24.94
CA PRO A 10 -2.81 -5.42 23.51
C PRO A 10 -4.22 -5.10 22.98
N TYR A 11 -4.33 -4.87 21.68
CA TYR A 11 -5.63 -4.84 21.01
C TYR A 11 -6.19 -6.25 20.85
N ASP A 12 -7.51 -6.39 20.95
CA ASP A 12 -8.16 -7.65 20.61
C ASP A 12 -7.95 -7.96 19.12
N LEU A 13 -7.41 -9.15 18.85
CA LEU A 13 -7.25 -9.63 17.49
C LEU A 13 -8.61 -10.03 16.91
N ILE A 14 -8.90 -9.50 15.73
CA ILE A 14 -10.09 -9.88 14.98
C ILE A 14 -9.74 -11.12 14.13
N PRO A 15 -10.65 -12.11 13.97
CA PRO A 15 -10.41 -13.24 13.10
C PRO A 15 -9.87 -12.84 11.72
N MET A 16 -8.85 -13.56 11.25
CA MET A 16 -8.25 -13.31 9.95
C MET A 16 -9.28 -13.47 8.83
N TYR A 17 -9.12 -12.64 7.81
CA TYR A 17 -9.95 -12.71 6.62
C TYR A 17 -9.86 -14.09 5.93
N ARG A 18 -11.01 -14.53 5.42
CA ARG A 18 -11.17 -15.69 4.55
C ARG A 18 -12.09 -15.26 3.40
N ARG A 19 -12.22 -16.10 2.36
CA ARG A 19 -13.16 -15.91 1.24
C ARG A 19 -14.56 -15.54 1.72
N VAL A 20 -15.09 -16.31 2.68
CA VAL A 20 -16.38 -16.03 3.32
C VAL A 20 -16.09 -15.37 4.66
N ALA A 21 -16.48 -14.11 4.78
CA ALA A 21 -16.40 -13.34 6.01
C ALA A 21 -17.76 -13.33 6.72
N THR A 22 -17.76 -13.20 8.05
CA THR A 22 -18.99 -13.00 8.81
C THR A 22 -19.52 -11.57 8.59
N ALA A 23 -20.83 -11.38 8.76
CA ALA A 23 -21.43 -10.05 8.70
C ALA A 23 -20.74 -9.07 9.66
N PHE A 24 -20.42 -9.50 10.88
CA PHE A 24 -19.69 -8.69 11.86
C PHE A 24 -18.31 -8.24 11.34
N LYS A 25 -17.54 -9.12 10.69
CA LYS A 25 -16.23 -8.76 10.13
C LYS A 25 -16.38 -7.73 9.00
N GLN A 26 -17.36 -7.93 8.12
CA GLN A 26 -17.65 -7.01 7.04
C GLN A 26 -18.09 -5.64 7.57
N GLN A 27 -19.03 -5.59 8.53
CA GLN A 27 -19.45 -4.37 9.22
C GLN A 27 -18.27 -3.63 9.85
N LEU A 28 -17.39 -4.34 10.54
CA LEU A 28 -16.22 -3.75 11.18
C LEU A 28 -15.24 -3.15 10.16
N THR A 29 -15.07 -3.81 9.00
CA THR A 29 -14.23 -3.28 7.92
C THR A 29 -14.85 -2.09 7.20
N VAL A 30 -16.18 -2.09 7.01
CA VAL A 30 -16.92 -0.91 6.54
C VAL A 30 -16.70 0.25 7.52
N ALA A 31 -16.91 0.02 8.82
CA ALA A 31 -16.75 1.05 9.84
C ALA A 31 -15.31 1.59 9.90
N ALA A 32 -14.29 0.73 9.83
CA ALA A 32 -12.89 1.15 9.85
C ALA A 32 -12.55 2.10 8.68
N ASN A 33 -12.96 1.76 7.45
CA ASN A 33 -12.70 2.60 6.28
C ASN A 33 -13.57 3.87 6.25
N PHE A 34 -14.79 3.79 6.78
CA PHE A 34 -15.62 4.97 6.98
C PHE A 34 -14.94 5.95 7.93
N VAL A 35 -14.48 5.49 9.09
CA VAL A 35 -13.83 6.32 10.11
C VAL A 35 -12.57 6.97 9.57
N GLU A 36 -11.74 6.22 8.84
CA GLU A 36 -10.51 6.75 8.23
C GLU A 36 -10.80 7.95 7.31
N VAL A 37 -11.74 7.78 6.37
CA VAL A 37 -12.11 8.86 5.43
C VAL A 37 -12.86 9.98 6.15
N PHE A 38 -13.75 9.65 7.09
CA PHE A 38 -14.52 10.64 7.83
C PHE A 38 -13.61 11.58 8.62
N LEU A 39 -12.65 11.03 9.39
CA LEU A 39 -11.68 11.81 10.15
C LEU A 39 -10.76 12.60 9.23
N ALA A 40 -10.31 12.00 8.11
CA ALA A 40 -9.49 12.70 7.12
C ALA A 40 -10.21 13.88 6.44
N ARG A 41 -11.54 13.99 6.53
CA ARG A 41 -12.32 15.13 6.02
C ARG A 41 -12.58 16.21 7.07
N GLU A 42 -12.27 15.98 8.35
CA GLU A 42 -12.57 16.94 9.39
C GLU A 42 -11.74 18.22 9.24
N GLY A 43 -12.37 19.37 9.43
CA GLY A 43 -11.69 20.68 9.44
C GLY A 43 -11.37 21.29 8.08
N HIS A 44 -11.73 20.67 6.94
CA HIS A 44 -11.51 21.26 5.60
C HIS A 44 -12.56 20.85 4.54
N GLN A 45 -12.47 21.47 3.36
CA GLN A 45 -13.31 21.16 2.19
C GLN A 45 -12.51 20.59 1.01
N GLY A 46 -11.19 20.42 1.17
CA GLY A 46 -10.34 19.78 0.17
C GLY A 46 -10.73 18.32 -0.11
N PRO A 47 -10.39 17.80 -1.31
CA PRO A 47 -10.69 16.43 -1.67
C PRO A 47 -9.89 15.43 -0.82
N VAL A 48 -10.52 14.31 -0.47
CA VAL A 48 -9.88 13.20 0.26
C VAL A 48 -9.84 11.95 -0.60
N GLY A 49 -8.65 11.38 -0.77
CA GLY A 49 -8.44 10.10 -1.43
C GLY A 49 -8.11 8.99 -0.45
N ILE A 50 -8.35 7.73 -0.85
CA ILE A 50 -7.90 6.54 -0.14
C ILE A 50 -7.11 5.63 -1.09
N ASN A 51 -6.02 5.05 -0.59
CA ASN A 51 -5.19 4.11 -1.34
C ASN A 51 -5.38 2.68 -0.85
N TYR A 52 -5.63 1.76 -1.77
CA TYR A 52 -5.72 0.32 -1.49
C TYR A 52 -4.63 -0.47 -2.22
N LEU A 53 -4.27 -1.62 -1.67
CA LEU A 53 -3.32 -2.55 -2.27
C LEU A 53 -4.09 -3.68 -2.97
N ALA A 54 -3.90 -3.84 -4.29
CA ALA A 54 -4.58 -4.89 -5.06
C ALA A 54 -4.26 -6.31 -4.59
N LYS A 55 -3.16 -6.51 -3.87
CA LYS A 55 -2.83 -7.79 -3.22
C LYS A 55 -3.68 -8.14 -2.01
N ILE A 56 -4.40 -7.18 -1.42
CA ILE A 56 -5.27 -7.40 -0.25
C ILE A 56 -6.72 -7.52 -0.73
N GLN A 57 -7.06 -8.63 -1.41
CA GLN A 57 -8.36 -8.82 -2.07
C GLN A 57 -9.54 -9.04 -1.09
N MET A 58 -9.34 -9.88 -0.07
CA MET A 58 -10.44 -10.34 0.80
C MET A 58 -11.24 -9.21 1.50
N PRO A 59 -10.63 -8.14 2.05
CA PRO A 59 -11.35 -7.02 2.62
C PRO A 59 -11.74 -5.93 1.61
N THR A 60 -11.37 -6.03 0.32
CA THR A 60 -11.48 -4.92 -0.63
C THR A 60 -12.92 -4.39 -0.74
N LEU A 61 -13.89 -5.29 -0.95
CA LEU A 61 -15.30 -4.91 -1.16
C LEU A 61 -15.91 -4.11 0.02
N PRO A 62 -15.91 -4.62 1.27
CA PRO A 62 -16.42 -3.83 2.40
C PRO A 62 -15.57 -2.58 2.68
N SER A 63 -14.27 -2.59 2.36
CA SER A 63 -13.41 -1.41 2.54
C SER A 63 -13.81 -0.27 1.62
N LEU A 64 -13.94 -0.56 0.32
CA LEU A 64 -14.40 0.40 -0.69
C LEU A 64 -15.77 0.98 -0.31
N TYR A 65 -16.71 0.12 0.10
CA TYR A 65 -18.04 0.57 0.48
C TYR A 65 -18.01 1.51 1.70
N GLY A 66 -17.21 1.20 2.73
CA GLY A 66 -17.02 2.07 3.89
C GLY A 66 -16.44 3.44 3.54
N ALA A 67 -15.41 3.48 2.68
CA ALA A 67 -14.84 4.73 2.19
C ALA A 67 -15.84 5.56 1.37
N MET A 68 -16.64 4.90 0.53
CA MET A 68 -17.70 5.57 -0.24
C MET A 68 -18.78 6.16 0.67
N LEU A 69 -19.20 5.45 1.72
CA LEU A 69 -20.17 5.95 2.70
C LEU A 69 -19.69 7.23 3.39
N ALA A 70 -18.39 7.36 3.64
CA ALA A 70 -17.77 8.56 4.20
C ALA A 70 -17.53 9.68 3.16
N GLY A 71 -17.91 9.46 1.90
CA GLY A 71 -17.79 10.45 0.84
C GLY A 71 -16.37 10.63 0.33
N VAL A 72 -15.58 9.55 0.21
CA VAL A 72 -14.25 9.62 -0.42
C VAL A 72 -14.35 10.18 -1.84
N ASP A 73 -13.40 11.04 -2.22
CA ASP A 73 -13.36 11.67 -3.55
C ASP A 73 -12.58 10.85 -4.57
N TYR A 74 -11.49 10.21 -4.12
CA TYR A 74 -10.60 9.41 -4.96
C TYR A 74 -10.32 8.04 -4.36
N VAL A 75 -10.33 7.01 -5.19
CA VAL A 75 -9.81 5.68 -4.86
C VAL A 75 -8.59 5.41 -5.73
N LEU A 76 -7.45 5.24 -5.08
CA LEU A 76 -6.18 4.89 -5.68
C LEU A 76 -5.89 3.41 -5.41
N MET A 77 -5.34 2.69 -6.40
CA MET A 77 -5.04 1.28 -6.20
C MET A 77 -3.84 0.79 -7.02
N GLY A 78 -2.86 0.19 -6.35
CA GLY A 78 -1.61 -0.30 -6.94
C GLY A 78 -1.23 -1.73 -6.54
N ALA A 79 0.01 -2.13 -6.82
CA ALA A 79 0.57 -3.46 -6.57
C ALA A 79 -0.26 -4.63 -7.14
N GLY A 80 -0.78 -4.44 -8.35
CA GLY A 80 -1.59 -5.43 -9.07
C GLY A 80 -2.28 -4.76 -10.26
N ILE A 81 -3.25 -5.44 -10.86
CA ILE A 81 -3.99 -4.95 -12.04
C ILE A 81 -5.48 -4.84 -11.66
N PRO A 82 -5.93 -3.70 -11.07
CA PRO A 82 -7.26 -3.55 -10.47
C PRO A 82 -8.36 -3.27 -11.51
N ARG A 83 -8.45 -4.07 -12.58
CA ARG A 83 -9.40 -3.87 -13.70
C ARG A 83 -10.87 -3.95 -13.30
N ASP A 84 -11.17 -4.68 -12.23
CA ASP A 84 -12.54 -4.96 -11.82
C ASP A 84 -13.08 -3.93 -10.81
N ILE A 85 -12.20 -3.08 -10.26
CA ILE A 85 -12.53 -2.11 -9.22
C ILE A 85 -13.44 -0.98 -9.72
N PRO A 86 -13.25 -0.41 -10.93
CA PRO A 86 -14.19 0.56 -11.48
C PRO A 86 -15.64 0.06 -11.49
N GLY A 87 -15.88 -1.18 -11.92
CA GLY A 87 -17.21 -1.78 -11.91
C GLY A 87 -17.77 -2.01 -10.50
N VAL A 88 -16.92 -2.31 -9.52
CA VAL A 88 -17.34 -2.37 -8.10
C VAL A 88 -17.85 -1.01 -7.63
N LEU A 89 -17.11 0.07 -7.91
CA LEU A 89 -17.51 1.44 -7.55
C LEU A 89 -18.82 1.85 -8.25
N ASP A 90 -18.97 1.51 -9.53
CA ASP A 90 -20.19 1.76 -10.30
C ASP A 90 -21.40 1.07 -9.66
N ARG A 91 -21.26 -0.20 -9.29
CA ARG A 91 -22.33 -1.00 -8.66
C ARG A 91 -22.73 -0.46 -7.30
N PHE A 92 -21.77 -0.18 -6.42
CA PHE A 92 -22.08 0.40 -5.11
C PHE A 92 -22.74 1.77 -5.22
N SER A 93 -22.29 2.62 -6.15
CA SER A 93 -22.94 3.93 -6.38
C SER A 93 -24.38 3.82 -6.88
N SER A 94 -24.73 2.68 -7.49
CA SER A 94 -26.09 2.34 -7.92
C SER A 94 -26.90 1.58 -6.87
N GLY A 95 -26.38 1.44 -5.64
CA GLY A 95 -27.03 0.69 -4.56
C GLY A 95 -27.07 -0.83 -4.77
N LEU A 96 -26.20 -1.36 -5.65
CA LEU A 96 -26.15 -2.79 -5.98
C LEU A 96 -25.02 -3.51 -5.23
N PRO A 97 -25.19 -4.81 -4.89
CA PRO A 97 -24.11 -5.64 -4.35
C PRO A 97 -23.00 -5.81 -5.39
N ALA A 98 -21.77 -6.05 -4.97
CA ALA A 98 -20.63 -6.22 -5.87
C ALA A 98 -19.82 -7.48 -5.55
N GLY A 99 -19.09 -7.96 -6.56
CA GLY A 99 -18.23 -9.12 -6.44
C GLY A 99 -16.87 -8.90 -7.10
N LEU A 100 -15.89 -9.69 -6.69
CA LEU A 100 -14.54 -9.70 -7.24
C LEU A 100 -14.04 -11.14 -7.36
N ARG A 101 -13.29 -11.42 -8.43
CA ARG A 101 -12.53 -12.65 -8.52
C ARG A 101 -11.42 -12.66 -7.46
N LEU A 102 -11.34 -13.74 -6.69
CA LEU A 102 -10.24 -14.03 -5.78
C LEU A 102 -9.13 -14.75 -6.54
N ASP A 103 -7.89 -14.27 -6.42
CA ASP A 103 -6.75 -15.00 -6.97
C ASP A 103 -6.42 -16.18 -6.04
N VAL A 104 -6.44 -17.40 -6.59
CA VAL A 104 -6.14 -18.63 -5.85
C VAL A 104 -4.91 -19.29 -6.48
N GLY A 105 -3.80 -19.32 -5.73
CA GLY A 105 -2.56 -19.97 -6.16
C GLY A 105 -2.71 -21.48 -6.23
N GLY A 106 -2.08 -22.11 -7.24
CA GLY A 106 -2.06 -23.56 -7.41
C GLY A 106 -3.36 -24.18 -7.93
N SER A 107 -4.37 -23.37 -8.26
CA SER A 107 -5.62 -23.89 -8.85
C SER A 107 -5.36 -24.44 -10.24
N SER A 108 -5.62 -25.74 -10.43
CA SER A 108 -5.76 -26.38 -11.73
C SER A 108 -7.21 -26.35 -12.24
N SER A 109 -8.15 -25.87 -11.41
CA SER A 109 -9.57 -25.83 -11.76
C SER A 109 -9.90 -24.57 -12.57
N THR A 110 -10.87 -24.72 -13.46
CA THR A 110 -11.51 -23.59 -14.16
C THR A 110 -12.49 -22.83 -13.27
N ASP A 111 -12.70 -23.28 -12.02
CA ASP A 111 -13.67 -22.69 -11.11
C ASP A 111 -13.18 -21.34 -10.62
N VAL A 112 -13.96 -20.30 -10.95
CA VAL A 112 -13.71 -18.96 -10.48
C VAL A 112 -14.15 -18.88 -9.02
N VAL A 113 -13.21 -18.58 -8.13
CA VAL A 113 -13.52 -18.30 -6.74
C VAL A 113 -13.84 -16.81 -6.62
N GLU A 114 -15.03 -16.48 -6.15
CA GLU A 114 -15.49 -15.10 -6.01
C GLU A 114 -15.59 -14.68 -4.54
N LEU A 115 -15.33 -13.38 -4.34
CA LEU A 115 -15.67 -12.59 -3.17
C LEU A 115 -16.96 -11.83 -3.49
N GLU A 116 -17.85 -11.73 -2.52
CA GLU A 116 -19.11 -10.99 -2.66
C GLU A 116 -19.34 -10.12 -1.43
N PHE A 117 -19.96 -8.96 -1.66
CA PHE A 117 -20.42 -8.09 -0.60
C PHE A 117 -21.75 -7.45 -0.99
N ASP A 118 -22.74 -7.66 -0.12
CA ASP A 118 -24.04 -7.02 -0.18
C ASP A 118 -24.26 -6.23 1.13
N PRO A 119 -24.29 -4.88 1.09
CA PRO A 119 -24.57 -4.06 2.26
C PRO A 119 -25.84 -4.48 3.02
N ALA A 120 -26.88 -4.93 2.31
CA ALA A 120 -28.15 -5.31 2.92
C ALA A 120 -28.00 -6.55 3.83
N THR A 121 -27.16 -7.51 3.44
CA THR A 121 -26.86 -8.71 4.24
C THR A 121 -26.09 -8.40 5.53
N CYS A 122 -25.47 -7.22 5.58
CA CYS A 122 -24.78 -6.70 6.75
C CYS A 122 -25.67 -5.75 7.59
N GLY A 123 -26.97 -5.66 7.30
CA GLY A 123 -27.87 -4.75 8.01
C GLY A 123 -27.55 -3.26 7.80
N LEU A 124 -26.78 -2.94 6.75
CA LEU A 124 -26.48 -1.57 6.37
C LEU A 124 -27.52 -1.10 5.36
N GLN A 125 -28.10 0.07 5.60
CA GLN A 125 -28.98 0.72 4.64
C GLN A 125 -28.12 1.49 3.65
N SER A 126 -28.21 1.12 2.36
CA SER A 126 -27.51 1.83 1.31
C SER A 126 -28.17 3.18 1.07
N PRO A 127 -27.42 4.30 1.10
CA PRO A 127 -27.94 5.59 0.66
C PRO A 127 -28.41 5.49 -0.79
N SER A 128 -29.50 6.19 -1.13
CA SER A 128 -30.01 6.24 -2.50
C SER A 128 -29.05 6.91 -3.48
N ASP A 129 -28.22 7.83 -2.99
CA ASP A 129 -27.28 8.64 -3.78
C ASP A 129 -25.84 8.51 -3.26
N LEU A 130 -25.31 7.28 -3.25
CA LEU A 130 -23.93 7.05 -2.87
C LEU A 130 -22.98 7.60 -3.94
N LYS A 131 -22.24 8.68 -3.61
CA LYS A 131 -21.29 9.30 -4.55
C LYS A 131 -20.26 8.28 -5.02
N ARG A 132 -20.11 8.15 -6.34
CA ARG A 132 -19.02 7.38 -6.94
C ARG A 132 -17.72 8.19 -6.89
N PRO A 133 -16.65 7.69 -6.25
CA PRO A 133 -15.34 8.35 -6.29
C PRO A 133 -14.70 8.25 -7.68
N ALA A 134 -13.75 9.13 -7.96
CA ALA A 134 -12.85 8.98 -9.09
C ALA A 134 -11.86 7.83 -8.83
N PHE A 135 -11.61 6.99 -9.84
CA PHE A 135 -10.68 5.86 -9.73
C PHE A 135 -9.39 6.12 -10.49
N LEU A 136 -8.26 6.08 -9.77
CA LEU A 136 -6.92 6.31 -10.29
C LEU A 136 -6.04 5.06 -10.05
N PRO A 137 -5.92 4.13 -11.00
CA PRO A 137 -4.96 3.04 -10.85
C PRO A 137 -3.52 3.56 -10.86
N ILE A 138 -2.71 3.00 -9.97
CA ILE A 138 -1.26 3.24 -9.92
C ILE A 138 -0.59 2.27 -10.89
N VAL A 139 0.10 2.80 -11.89
CA VAL A 139 0.66 2.04 -13.01
C VAL A 139 2.12 2.42 -13.27
N ALA A 140 2.93 1.42 -13.60
CA ALA A 140 4.38 1.57 -13.82
C ALA A 140 4.80 1.27 -15.27
N SER A 141 3.87 1.31 -16.24
CA SER A 141 4.20 1.13 -17.67
C SER A 141 3.11 1.65 -18.59
N ASN A 142 3.48 2.09 -19.80
CA ASN A 142 2.52 2.45 -20.85
C ASN A 142 1.55 1.30 -21.17
N SER A 143 2.01 0.05 -21.14
CA SER A 143 1.11 -1.11 -21.38
C SER A 143 0.03 -1.25 -20.32
N LEU A 144 0.32 -0.93 -19.06
CA LEU A 144 -0.67 -0.97 -17.99
C LEU A 144 -1.67 0.18 -18.11
N VAL A 145 -1.21 1.38 -18.50
CA VAL A 145 -2.10 2.50 -18.85
C VAL A 145 -3.10 2.06 -19.91
N THR A 146 -2.64 1.53 -21.05
CA THR A 146 -3.53 1.08 -22.13
C THR A 146 -4.45 -0.06 -21.69
N VAL A 147 -3.97 -1.01 -20.88
CA VAL A 147 -4.83 -2.10 -20.34
C VAL A 147 -5.93 -1.55 -19.44
N MET A 148 -5.60 -0.63 -18.54
CA MET A 148 -6.59 -0.04 -17.64
C MET A 148 -7.59 0.83 -18.40
N ALA A 149 -7.13 1.68 -19.33
CA ALA A 149 -7.99 2.53 -20.15
C ALA A 149 -9.00 1.75 -21.00
N ARG A 150 -8.59 0.59 -21.54
CA ARG A 150 -9.38 -0.14 -22.55
C ARG A 150 -10.07 -1.40 -22.06
N LYS A 151 -9.62 -1.99 -20.94
CA LYS A 151 -10.07 -3.30 -20.47
C LYS A 151 -10.56 -3.32 -19.02
N ALA A 152 -10.62 -2.18 -18.34
CA ALA A 152 -11.34 -2.10 -17.08
C ALA A 152 -12.85 -2.30 -17.30
N ASN A 153 -13.55 -2.86 -16.32
CA ASN A 153 -14.98 -3.18 -16.41
C ASN A 153 -15.90 -2.00 -16.01
N GLY A 154 -15.34 -0.79 -15.94
CA GLY A 154 -16.03 0.43 -15.52
C GLY A 154 -15.15 1.65 -15.79
N ARG A 155 -15.55 2.81 -15.26
CA ARG A 155 -14.86 4.08 -15.57
C ARG A 155 -13.52 4.23 -14.84
N VAL A 156 -12.45 4.48 -15.59
CA VAL A 156 -11.15 4.97 -15.08
C VAL A 156 -11.10 6.47 -15.28
N ASP A 157 -10.76 7.21 -14.22
CA ASP A 157 -10.87 8.68 -14.20
C ASP A 157 -9.50 9.39 -14.38
N GLY A 158 -8.39 8.64 -14.33
CA GLY A 158 -7.03 9.14 -14.51
C GLY A 158 -5.98 8.10 -14.12
N PHE A 159 -4.71 8.48 -14.05
CA PHE A 159 -3.62 7.56 -13.69
C PHE A 159 -2.64 8.16 -12.68
N VAL A 160 -2.07 7.33 -11.81
CA VAL A 160 -0.81 7.66 -11.12
C VAL A 160 0.29 6.85 -11.77
N ILE A 161 1.25 7.55 -12.40
CA ILE A 161 2.40 6.95 -13.06
C ILE A 161 3.54 6.86 -12.04
N GLU A 162 3.80 5.66 -11.55
CA GLU A 162 4.76 5.42 -10.47
C GLU A 162 6.06 4.81 -11.00
N GLY A 163 7.18 5.52 -10.80
CA GLY A 163 8.52 5.07 -11.16
C GLY A 163 9.21 4.23 -10.08
N PRO A 164 10.32 3.54 -10.43
CA PRO A 164 11.04 2.65 -9.51
C PRO A 164 11.78 3.37 -8.37
N THR A 165 11.82 4.71 -8.40
CA THR A 165 12.36 5.57 -7.34
C THR A 165 11.35 5.79 -6.19
N ALA A 166 10.08 5.40 -6.38
CA ALA A 166 9.06 5.49 -5.35
C ALA A 166 9.35 4.57 -4.16
N GLY A 167 8.94 4.99 -2.97
CA GLY A 167 8.96 4.15 -1.77
C GLY A 167 7.93 3.02 -1.83
N GLY A 168 8.03 2.07 -0.90
CA GLY A 168 7.07 0.98 -0.74
C GLY A 168 7.30 -0.15 -1.73
N HIS A 169 6.20 -0.74 -2.22
CA HIS A 169 6.26 -1.78 -3.24
C HIS A 169 6.57 -1.18 -4.61
N ASN A 170 7.67 -1.63 -5.24
CA ASN A 170 7.93 -1.27 -6.63
C ASN A 170 7.43 -2.36 -7.58
N ALA A 171 7.00 -1.95 -8.78
CA ALA A 171 6.79 -2.89 -9.86
C ALA A 171 8.10 -3.65 -10.16
N PRO A 172 8.07 -4.97 -10.43
CA PRO A 172 9.27 -5.69 -10.81
C PRO A 172 9.86 -5.15 -12.13
N PRO A 173 11.19 -5.10 -12.29
CA PRO A 173 11.80 -4.70 -13.55
C PRO A 173 11.34 -5.55 -14.73
N ARG A 174 11.17 -4.91 -15.89
CA ARG A 174 10.66 -5.52 -17.11
C ARG A 174 11.79 -6.09 -17.94
N GLY A 175 11.78 -7.42 -18.10
CA GLY A 175 12.71 -8.13 -18.97
C GLY A 175 13.49 -9.18 -18.19
N ARG A 176 14.75 -9.41 -18.59
CA ARG A 176 15.62 -10.36 -17.91
C ARG A 176 15.98 -9.77 -16.54
N LYS A 177 15.70 -10.52 -15.49
CA LYS A 177 16.07 -10.15 -14.12
C LYS A 177 17.59 -10.09 -13.99
N SER A 178 18.10 -8.98 -13.49
CA SER A 178 19.49 -8.76 -13.13
C SER A 178 19.57 -7.91 -11.87
N PHE A 179 20.69 -8.02 -11.17
CA PHE A 179 20.93 -7.33 -9.91
C PHE A 179 22.22 -6.52 -10.00
N ASN A 180 22.28 -5.39 -9.29
CA ASN A 180 23.51 -4.62 -9.11
C ASN A 180 24.42 -5.27 -8.04
N ASP A 181 25.59 -4.69 -7.79
CA ASP A 181 26.56 -5.21 -6.81
C ASP A 181 26.02 -5.21 -5.36
N ARG A 182 24.95 -4.45 -5.11
CA ARG A 182 24.23 -4.36 -3.81
C ARG A 182 23.09 -5.37 -3.70
N GLY A 183 22.87 -6.21 -4.72
CA GLY A 183 21.78 -7.18 -4.80
C GLY A 183 20.40 -6.58 -5.09
N GLU A 184 20.33 -5.32 -5.52
CA GLU A 184 19.08 -4.66 -5.88
C GLU A 184 18.69 -4.95 -7.34
N PRO A 185 17.39 -5.06 -7.64
CA PRO A 185 16.93 -5.24 -9.02
C PRO A 185 17.33 -4.05 -9.90
N VAL A 186 17.85 -4.34 -11.09
CA VAL A 186 18.22 -3.31 -12.07
C VAL A 186 17.01 -2.97 -12.95
N TYR A 187 16.61 -1.71 -12.94
CA TYR A 187 15.61 -1.14 -13.85
C TYR A 187 16.30 -0.57 -15.09
N GLY A 188 15.67 -0.72 -16.26
CA GLY A 188 16.21 -0.26 -17.53
C GLY A 188 15.21 0.53 -18.36
N PRO A 189 15.53 0.85 -19.63
CA PRO A 189 14.68 1.69 -20.49
C PRO A 189 13.25 1.19 -20.72
N ARG A 190 12.96 -0.08 -20.40
CA ARG A 190 11.61 -0.66 -20.51
C ARG A 190 10.71 -0.36 -19.31
N ASP A 191 11.32 0.05 -18.20
CA ASP A 191 10.68 0.44 -16.95
C ASP A 191 10.35 1.94 -16.93
N GLU A 192 10.95 2.72 -17.83
CA GLU A 192 10.60 4.11 -18.07
C GLU A 192 9.23 4.21 -18.75
N VAL A 193 8.36 5.04 -18.18
CA VAL A 193 7.05 5.35 -18.77
C VAL A 193 7.18 6.55 -19.67
N ASN A 194 6.84 6.39 -20.95
CA ASN A 194 6.78 7.52 -21.87
C ASN A 194 5.53 8.36 -21.56
N LEU A 195 5.72 9.56 -21.02
CA LEU A 195 4.62 10.43 -20.57
C LEU A 195 3.80 11.01 -21.73
N ASP A 196 4.40 11.29 -22.89
CA ASP A 196 3.66 11.75 -24.08
C ASP A 196 2.58 10.75 -24.48
N ARG A 197 2.92 9.46 -24.48
CA ARG A 197 1.96 8.37 -24.76
C ARG A 197 0.90 8.21 -23.67
N VAL A 198 1.17 8.63 -22.44
CA VAL A 198 0.14 8.66 -21.39
C VAL A 198 -0.82 9.81 -21.67
N ALA A 199 -0.30 10.99 -22.02
CA ALA A 199 -1.10 12.14 -22.40
C ALA A 199 -2.00 11.84 -23.62
N ASP A 200 -1.51 11.07 -24.60
CA ASP A 200 -2.27 10.62 -25.78
C ASP A 200 -3.53 9.79 -25.44
N GLU A 201 -3.61 9.18 -24.25
CA GLU A 201 -4.81 8.45 -23.81
C GLU A 201 -5.94 9.40 -23.37
N GLY A 202 -5.67 10.71 -23.27
CA GLY A 202 -6.69 11.75 -23.06
C GLY A 202 -7.28 11.81 -21.64
N LEU A 203 -6.68 11.11 -20.68
CA LEU A 203 -7.08 11.13 -19.27
C LEU A 203 -6.02 11.87 -18.42
N PRO A 204 -6.42 12.55 -17.33
CA PRO A 204 -5.46 13.22 -16.46
C PRO A 204 -4.53 12.18 -15.81
N PHE A 205 -3.29 12.58 -15.56
CA PHE A 205 -2.32 11.73 -14.87
C PHE A 205 -1.42 12.51 -13.94
N TRP A 206 -0.97 11.86 -12.88
CA TRP A 206 0.00 12.36 -11.93
C TRP A 206 1.26 11.51 -11.99
N VAL A 207 2.43 12.11 -11.77
CA VAL A 207 3.70 11.38 -11.71
C VAL A 207 4.10 11.17 -10.25
N ALA A 208 4.59 9.97 -9.92
CA ALA A 208 5.01 9.57 -8.59
C ALA A 208 6.38 8.89 -8.61
N GLY A 209 7.11 9.02 -7.50
CA GLY A 209 8.49 8.53 -7.35
C GLY A 209 9.50 9.54 -7.89
N GLY A 210 10.37 10.05 -7.01
CA GLY A 210 11.38 11.03 -7.40
C GLY A 210 10.85 12.47 -7.59
N MET A 211 9.66 12.79 -7.07
CA MET A 211 8.97 14.08 -7.29
C MET A 211 9.11 15.07 -6.13
N GLY A 212 9.97 14.79 -5.15
CA GLY A 212 10.17 15.60 -3.94
C GLY A 212 11.01 16.86 -4.14
N ARG A 213 11.07 17.44 -5.35
CA ARG A 213 11.81 18.70 -5.61
C ARG A 213 11.07 19.57 -6.63
N PRO A 214 11.19 20.91 -6.55
CA PRO A 214 10.45 21.83 -7.43
C PRO A 214 10.73 21.61 -8.92
N ASP A 215 11.98 21.34 -9.28
CA ASP A 215 12.37 21.09 -10.67
C ASP A 215 11.72 19.81 -11.24
N GLN A 216 11.42 18.83 -10.39
CA GLN A 216 10.73 17.60 -10.81
C GLN A 216 9.23 17.85 -11.01
N VAL A 217 8.62 18.68 -10.15
CA VAL A 217 7.23 19.14 -10.33
C VAL A 217 7.08 19.87 -11.66
N GLU A 218 7.96 20.83 -11.94
CA GLU A 218 7.94 21.60 -13.20
C GLU A 218 8.11 20.69 -14.43
N ARG A 219 9.03 19.72 -14.38
CA ARG A 219 9.23 18.74 -15.46
C ARG A 219 8.01 17.87 -15.70
N ALA A 220 7.35 17.39 -14.63
CA ALA A 220 6.14 16.60 -14.75
C ALA A 220 5.01 17.40 -15.42
N LEU A 221 4.78 18.63 -14.96
CA LEU A 221 3.78 19.54 -15.55
C LEU A 221 4.09 19.86 -17.01
N SER A 222 5.36 20.13 -17.34
CA SER A 222 5.82 20.40 -18.71
C SER A 222 5.64 19.20 -19.64
N SER A 223 5.57 17.99 -19.08
CA SER A 223 5.30 16.74 -19.81
C SER A 223 3.81 16.42 -19.93
N GLY A 224 2.93 17.36 -19.58
CA GLY A 224 1.46 17.21 -19.68
C GLY A 224 0.79 16.56 -18.46
N ALA A 225 1.53 16.31 -17.38
CA ALA A 225 0.92 15.78 -16.15
C ALA A 225 -0.01 16.83 -15.51
N SER A 226 -1.08 16.36 -14.87
CA SER A 226 -1.98 17.19 -14.05
C SER A 226 -1.37 17.55 -12.68
N GLY A 227 -0.28 16.89 -12.30
CA GLY A 227 0.45 17.15 -11.07
C GLY A 227 1.40 16.01 -10.71
N VAL A 228 1.82 16.00 -9.44
CA VAL A 228 2.68 14.95 -8.88
C VAL A 228 2.07 14.35 -7.62
N GLN A 229 2.54 13.16 -7.24
CA GLN A 229 2.33 12.55 -5.94
C GLN A 229 3.66 12.41 -5.21
N VAL A 230 3.76 13.03 -4.04
CA VAL A 230 4.97 13.07 -3.21
C VAL A 230 4.67 12.40 -1.87
N ALA A 231 5.50 11.46 -1.45
CA ALA A 231 5.34 10.75 -0.18
C ALA A 231 6.53 10.94 0.75
N THR A 232 7.76 10.75 0.27
CA THR A 232 8.97 10.78 1.11
C THR A 232 9.15 12.06 1.92
N LEU A 233 8.90 13.24 1.35
CA LEU A 233 8.93 14.49 2.12
C LEU A 233 7.83 14.53 3.19
N PHE A 234 6.60 14.16 2.83
CA PHE A 234 5.49 14.17 3.79
C PHE A 234 5.64 13.13 4.90
N ALA A 235 6.34 12.03 4.65
CA ALA A 235 6.50 10.92 5.59
C ALA A 235 7.19 11.33 6.90
N TYR A 236 8.04 12.37 6.89
CA TYR A 236 8.77 12.83 8.08
C TYR A 236 8.35 14.22 8.56
N CYS A 237 7.21 14.73 8.07
CA CYS A 237 6.60 15.94 8.62
C CYS A 237 6.15 15.74 10.07
N GLN A 238 5.99 16.83 10.81
CA GLN A 238 5.44 16.83 12.17
C GLN A 238 4.06 16.14 12.24
N GLU A 239 3.23 16.34 11.22
CA GLU A 239 1.87 15.79 11.10
C GLU A 239 1.83 14.30 10.68
N SER A 240 2.97 13.72 10.29
CA SER A 240 3.04 12.31 9.90
C SER A 240 2.81 11.39 11.09
N GLY A 241 2.08 10.30 10.86
CA GLY A 241 1.83 9.24 11.84
C GLY A 241 3.05 8.35 12.15
N LEU A 242 4.20 8.53 11.48
CA LEU A 242 5.43 7.85 11.88
C LEU A 242 5.83 8.23 13.32
N SER A 243 6.30 7.26 14.09
CA SER A 243 6.77 7.52 15.45
C SER A 243 7.91 8.54 15.47
N GLU A 244 7.96 9.39 16.50
CA GLU A 244 9.01 10.40 16.65
C GLU A 244 10.41 9.79 16.59
N ALA A 245 10.62 8.63 17.23
CA ALA A 245 11.90 7.93 17.19
C ALA A 245 12.35 7.55 15.75
N ILE A 246 11.41 7.19 14.87
CA ILE A 246 11.72 6.93 13.46
C ILE A 246 12.03 8.23 12.74
N LYS A 247 11.21 9.27 12.94
CA LYS A 247 11.41 10.58 12.30
C LYS A 247 12.78 11.16 12.66
N ASP A 248 13.11 11.21 13.94
CA ASP A 248 14.39 11.71 14.46
C ASP A 248 15.59 10.90 13.90
N SER A 249 15.52 9.57 13.97
CA SER A 249 16.60 8.70 13.47
C SER A 249 16.88 8.92 11.98
N VAL A 250 15.83 8.98 11.16
CA VAL A 250 15.99 9.17 9.71
C VAL A 250 16.45 10.59 9.38
N VAL A 251 15.87 11.62 10.01
CA VAL A 251 16.27 13.02 9.79
C VAL A 251 17.74 13.24 10.16
N GLN A 252 18.19 12.73 11.31
CA GLN A 252 19.60 12.81 11.72
C GLN A 252 20.52 12.11 10.72
N ARG A 253 20.14 10.93 10.22
CA ARG A 253 20.91 10.19 9.21
C ARG A 253 21.01 10.97 7.89
N CYS A 254 19.92 11.60 7.46
CA CYS A 254 19.91 12.46 6.27
C CYS A 254 20.86 13.67 6.42
N GLN A 255 20.87 14.32 7.58
CA GLN A 255 21.79 15.44 7.86
C GLN A 255 23.27 15.03 7.86
N SER A 256 23.55 13.81 8.31
CA SER A 256 24.91 13.24 8.34
C SER A 256 25.33 12.53 7.05
N GLU A 257 24.52 12.60 5.99
CA GLU A 257 24.71 11.89 4.71
C GLU A 257 24.94 10.38 4.87
N SER A 258 24.38 9.79 5.93
CA SER A 258 24.50 8.35 6.26
C SER A 258 23.24 7.55 6.00
N VAL A 259 22.20 8.19 5.43
CA VAL A 259 20.96 7.50 5.07
C VAL A 259 21.19 6.61 3.85
N ASP A 260 20.66 5.40 3.90
CA ASP A 260 20.69 4.47 2.79
C ASP A 260 19.28 3.94 2.51
N VAL A 261 18.94 3.81 1.24
CA VAL A 261 17.68 3.26 0.76
C VAL A 261 17.99 2.13 -0.20
N ARG A 262 17.35 0.98 0.00
CA ARG A 262 17.59 -0.23 -0.77
C ARG A 262 16.30 -0.83 -1.27
N THR A 263 16.31 -1.24 -2.52
CA THR A 263 15.22 -2.00 -3.13
C THR A 263 15.47 -3.49 -2.92
N ASP A 264 14.82 -4.07 -1.91
CA ASP A 264 14.93 -5.50 -1.61
C ASP A 264 13.90 -6.29 -2.43
N ASP A 265 14.38 -7.08 -3.39
CA ASP A 265 13.57 -7.95 -4.26
C ASP A 265 12.75 -9.01 -3.50
N ARG A 266 13.18 -9.37 -2.28
CA ARG A 266 12.59 -10.45 -1.49
C ARG A 266 11.84 -9.99 -0.25
N ALA A 267 12.10 -8.82 0.30
CA ALA A 267 11.51 -8.38 1.55
C ALA A 267 9.97 -8.52 1.61
N SER A 268 9.25 -8.16 0.54
CA SER A 268 7.78 -8.26 0.55
C SER A 268 7.27 -9.70 0.44
N PRO A 269 6.24 -10.10 1.21
CA PRO A 269 5.56 -11.38 1.01
C PRO A 269 4.67 -11.41 -0.25
N THR A 270 4.46 -10.27 -0.91
CA THR A 270 3.57 -10.15 -2.09
C THR A 270 4.23 -10.56 -3.41
N GLY A 271 5.56 -10.76 -3.41
CA GLY A 271 6.36 -11.01 -4.60
C GLY A 271 6.83 -9.75 -5.35
N PHE A 272 6.40 -8.56 -4.94
CA PHE A 272 6.94 -7.29 -5.45
C PHE A 272 8.22 -6.92 -4.67
N PRO A 273 9.23 -6.32 -5.33
CA PRO A 273 10.31 -5.64 -4.62
C PRO A 273 9.78 -4.60 -3.64
N PHE A 274 10.48 -4.41 -2.53
CA PHE A 274 10.12 -3.45 -1.50
C PHE A 274 11.29 -2.54 -1.20
N LYS A 275 11.09 -1.23 -1.37
CA LYS A 275 12.10 -0.22 -1.09
C LYS A 275 12.07 0.14 0.40
N ALA A 276 13.18 -0.03 1.09
CA ALA A 276 13.28 0.17 2.52
C ALA A 276 14.45 1.09 2.87
N VAL A 277 14.28 1.85 3.95
CA VAL A 277 15.36 2.63 4.56
C VAL A 277 16.18 1.69 5.42
N ASP A 278 17.51 1.76 5.30
CA ASP A 278 18.38 0.97 6.16
C ASP A 278 18.50 1.61 7.55
N ILE A 279 17.84 1.01 8.52
CA ILE A 279 17.83 1.42 9.92
C ILE A 279 18.32 0.22 10.76
N PRO A 280 19.50 0.31 11.40
CA PRO A 280 20.11 -0.75 12.21
C PRO A 280 19.17 -1.35 13.26
N GLU A 281 18.28 -0.53 13.83
CA GLU A 281 17.33 -0.90 14.87
C GLU A 281 16.02 -1.52 14.31
N SER A 282 15.92 -1.73 13.00
CA SER A 282 14.72 -2.22 12.31
C SER A 282 14.97 -3.57 11.62
N VAL A 283 13.92 -4.23 11.13
CA VAL A 283 14.10 -5.48 10.36
C VAL A 283 14.77 -5.28 9.00
N SER A 284 15.14 -4.06 8.59
CA SER A 284 16.08 -3.89 7.48
C SER A 284 17.43 -4.54 7.79
N SER A 285 17.85 -4.50 9.05
CA SER A 285 19.06 -5.15 9.57
C SER A 285 18.90 -6.68 9.63
N PRO A 286 19.86 -7.46 9.12
CA PRO A 286 19.85 -8.92 9.23
C PRO A 286 19.76 -9.43 10.67
N ASP A 287 20.49 -8.81 11.61
CA ASP A 287 20.52 -9.28 13.00
C ASP A 287 19.15 -9.15 13.69
N ILE A 288 18.47 -8.03 13.45
CA ILE A 288 17.11 -7.80 13.98
C ILE A 288 16.09 -8.71 13.28
N TYR A 289 16.25 -8.91 11.97
CA TYR A 289 15.41 -9.82 11.21
C TYR A 289 15.53 -11.27 11.69
N ASP A 290 16.75 -11.77 11.89
CA ASP A 290 17.03 -13.15 12.30
C ASP A 290 16.65 -13.39 13.77
N ALA A 291 16.76 -12.37 14.63
CA ALA A 291 16.31 -12.45 16.02
C ALA A 291 14.78 -12.41 16.18
N ARG A 292 14.04 -11.89 15.19
CA ARG A 292 12.59 -11.76 15.25
C ARG A 292 11.90 -13.13 15.09
N GLU A 293 11.17 -13.56 16.11
CA GLU A 293 10.30 -14.73 15.97
C GLU A 293 9.19 -14.48 14.93
N ARG A 294 9.03 -15.40 13.98
CA ARG A 294 7.99 -15.31 12.96
C ARG A 294 6.62 -15.55 13.57
N ILE A 295 5.70 -14.62 13.33
CA ILE A 295 4.30 -14.70 13.76
C ILE A 295 3.41 -14.04 12.72
N CYS A 296 2.22 -14.60 12.53
CA CYS A 296 1.16 -14.02 11.73
C CYS A 296 -0.12 -13.99 12.55
N ASP A 297 -0.48 -12.79 12.99
CA ASP A 297 -1.62 -12.46 13.85
C ASP A 297 -2.57 -11.48 13.17
N LEU A 298 -2.05 -10.58 12.32
CA LEU A 298 -2.84 -9.65 11.50
C LEU A 298 -3.34 -10.25 10.19
N GLY A 299 -2.48 -11.00 9.48
CA GLY A 299 -2.87 -11.80 8.31
C GLY A 299 -3.29 -11.05 7.03
N TYR A 300 -3.02 -9.74 6.90
CA TYR A 300 -3.53 -8.94 5.77
C TYR A 300 -3.01 -9.35 4.40
N LEU A 301 -1.75 -9.81 4.32
CA LEU A 301 -1.09 -10.21 3.07
C LEU A 301 -1.16 -11.72 2.78
N ARG A 302 -2.04 -12.46 3.48
CA ARG A 302 -2.26 -13.87 3.17
C ARG A 302 -2.94 -14.00 1.81
N THR A 303 -2.45 -14.93 1.00
CA THR A 303 -3.00 -15.29 -0.30
C THR A 303 -3.78 -16.58 -0.20
N ALA A 304 -4.88 -16.69 -0.94
CA ALA A 304 -5.62 -17.94 -1.04
C ALA A 304 -4.86 -18.92 -1.93
N VAL A 305 -4.81 -20.18 -1.51
CA VAL A 305 -4.22 -21.28 -2.29
C VAL A 305 -5.11 -22.50 -2.21
N GLN A 306 -5.06 -23.35 -3.24
CA GLN A 306 -5.75 -24.62 -3.22
C GLN A 306 -4.80 -25.71 -2.71
N ASN A 307 -5.20 -26.40 -1.64
CA ASN A 307 -4.47 -27.55 -1.12
C ASN A 307 -4.66 -28.79 -2.01
N VAL A 308 -3.87 -29.83 -1.74
CA VAL A 308 -3.93 -31.13 -2.45
C VAL A 308 -5.32 -31.79 -2.37
N ASP A 309 -6.07 -31.53 -1.30
CA ASP A 309 -7.44 -32.01 -1.10
C ASP A 309 -8.52 -31.14 -1.78
N GLY A 310 -8.11 -30.10 -2.52
CA GLY A 310 -8.99 -29.17 -3.22
C GLY A 310 -9.56 -28.05 -2.35
N ARG A 311 -9.31 -28.04 -1.03
CA ARG A 311 -9.83 -27.02 -0.11
C ARG A 311 -8.98 -25.75 -0.16
N LEU A 312 -9.61 -24.61 0.12
CA LEU A 312 -8.89 -23.33 0.24
C LEU A 312 -8.11 -23.28 1.55
N ALA A 313 -6.81 -23.04 1.44
CA ALA A 313 -5.95 -22.57 2.51
C ALA A 313 -5.52 -21.13 2.23
N TYR A 314 -4.90 -20.50 3.24
CA TYR A 314 -4.38 -19.15 3.12
C TYR A 314 -2.97 -19.12 3.68
N ARG A 315 -2.03 -18.55 2.93
CA ARG A 315 -0.63 -18.55 3.32
C ARG A 315 0.05 -17.23 2.98
N CYS A 316 1.10 -16.92 3.74
CA CYS A 316 1.97 -15.76 3.56
C CYS A 316 3.40 -16.21 3.79
N PRO A 317 4.34 -15.99 2.86
CA PRO A 317 5.70 -16.51 3.02
C PRO A 317 6.51 -15.81 4.13
N ALA A 318 5.97 -14.75 4.75
CA ALA A 318 6.50 -14.13 5.96
C ALA A 318 5.90 -14.68 7.28
N GLU A 319 4.93 -15.60 7.22
CA GLU A 319 4.38 -16.28 8.40
C GLU A 319 5.36 -17.33 8.95
N PRO A 320 5.06 -17.98 10.10
CA PRO A 320 5.90 -19.08 10.60
C PRO A 320 6.13 -20.13 9.50
N VAL A 321 7.39 -20.54 9.31
CA VAL A 321 7.78 -21.43 8.20
C VAL A 321 6.99 -22.73 8.23
N ALA A 322 6.80 -23.32 9.41
CA ALA A 322 6.00 -24.54 9.57
C ALA A 322 4.54 -24.34 9.12
N SER A 323 3.92 -23.19 9.41
CA SER A 323 2.56 -22.87 8.98
C SER A 323 2.48 -22.70 7.45
N PHE A 324 3.46 -22.03 6.85
CA PHE A 324 3.53 -21.86 5.39
C PHE A 324 3.68 -23.21 4.66
N VAL A 325 4.56 -24.09 5.16
CA VAL A 325 4.79 -25.43 4.62
C VAL A 325 3.55 -26.32 4.81
N ALA A 326 2.90 -26.27 5.97
CA ALA A 326 1.65 -26.99 6.20
C ALA A 326 0.52 -26.56 5.25
N ALA A 327 0.56 -25.33 4.74
CA ALA A 327 -0.31 -24.82 3.69
C ALA A 327 0.23 -25.06 2.26
N GLY A 328 1.13 -26.03 2.10
CA GLY A 328 1.64 -26.51 0.81
C GLY A 328 2.67 -25.59 0.14
N GLY A 329 3.30 -24.69 0.90
CA GLY A 329 4.38 -23.82 0.39
C GLY A 329 5.77 -24.46 0.50
N ALA A 330 6.72 -24.00 -0.33
CA ALA A 330 8.11 -24.45 -0.26
C ALA A 330 8.94 -23.57 0.69
N VAL A 331 9.88 -24.17 1.44
CA VAL A 331 10.69 -23.45 2.45
C VAL A 331 11.47 -22.29 1.82
N GLU A 332 11.95 -22.47 0.58
CA GLU A 332 12.73 -21.49 -0.17
C GLU A 332 11.94 -20.20 -0.46
N GLU A 333 10.61 -20.29 -0.54
CA GLU A 333 9.75 -19.12 -0.74
C GLU A 333 9.74 -18.19 0.47
N THR A 334 10.04 -18.72 1.67
CA THR A 334 10.04 -18.00 2.94
C THR A 334 11.32 -17.21 3.20
N VAL A 335 12.39 -17.50 2.46
CA VAL A 335 13.72 -16.90 2.66
C VAL A 335 13.69 -15.41 2.29
N GLY A 336 14.19 -14.58 3.22
CA GLY A 336 14.28 -13.12 3.09
C GLY A 336 12.94 -12.37 3.18
N ARG A 337 11.83 -13.06 3.50
CA ARG A 337 10.51 -12.43 3.62
C ARG A 337 10.32 -11.78 4.98
N ARG A 338 9.88 -10.53 4.99
CA ARG A 338 9.61 -9.72 6.19
C ARG A 338 8.11 -9.52 6.38
N CYS A 339 7.64 -9.51 7.62
CA CYS A 339 6.22 -9.32 7.92
C CYS A 339 5.85 -7.83 7.84
N LEU A 340 5.39 -7.39 6.66
CA LEU A 340 4.97 -5.99 6.48
C LEU A 340 3.77 -5.60 7.35
N CYS A 341 2.86 -6.54 7.65
CA CYS A 341 1.65 -6.22 8.41
C CYS A 341 2.01 -5.71 9.82
N ASN A 342 2.90 -6.43 10.51
CA ASN A 342 3.32 -6.07 11.87
C ASN A 342 4.29 -4.89 11.85
N SER A 343 5.32 -4.94 11.02
CA SER A 343 6.36 -3.92 11.04
C SER A 343 5.89 -2.54 10.56
N LEU A 344 4.93 -2.47 9.62
CA LEU A 344 4.37 -1.17 9.21
C LEU A 344 3.43 -0.57 10.25
N LEU A 345 2.67 -1.39 10.99
CA LEU A 345 1.91 -0.88 12.15
C LEU A 345 2.85 -0.42 13.28
N ALA A 346 3.97 -1.12 13.47
CA ALA A 346 4.99 -0.70 14.43
C ALA A 346 5.58 0.68 14.09
N ASN A 347 5.73 1.01 12.80
CA ASN A 347 6.21 2.32 12.38
C ASN A 347 5.35 3.49 12.90
N ILE A 348 4.05 3.26 13.12
CA ILE A 348 3.08 4.28 13.54
C ILE A 348 2.64 4.11 15.01
N GLY A 349 3.43 3.41 15.82
CA GLY A 349 3.13 3.22 17.24
C GLY A 349 2.00 2.23 17.54
N LEU A 350 1.56 1.45 16.54
CA LEU A 350 0.52 0.42 16.65
C LEU A 350 1.11 -1.00 16.63
N ALA A 351 2.37 -1.15 17.04
CA ALA A 351 3.02 -2.45 17.21
C ALA A 351 2.19 -3.35 18.13
N GLN A 352 2.08 -4.64 17.78
CA GLN A 352 1.49 -5.63 18.68
C GLN A 352 2.42 -5.86 19.87
N LEU A 353 1.84 -5.87 21.08
CA LEU A 353 2.54 -6.22 22.31
C LEU A 353 2.53 -7.73 22.48
N ARG A 354 3.69 -8.28 22.82
CA ARG A 354 3.90 -9.72 23.04
C ARG A 354 3.78 -10.07 24.52
N GLU A 355 3.46 -11.33 24.81
CA GLU A 355 3.28 -11.82 26.19
C GLU A 355 4.57 -11.69 27.02
N ASP A 356 5.72 -11.77 26.37
CA ASP A 356 7.05 -11.57 26.96
C ASP A 356 7.42 -10.09 27.17
N GLY A 357 6.51 -9.17 26.85
CA GLY A 357 6.70 -7.72 26.94
C GLY A 357 7.45 -7.10 25.76
N SER A 358 7.88 -7.91 24.79
CA SER A 358 8.49 -7.39 23.56
C SER A 358 7.45 -6.73 22.63
N SER A 359 7.94 -5.95 21.68
CA SER A 359 7.10 -5.31 20.65
C SER A 359 7.65 -5.64 19.27
N GLU A 360 6.76 -5.64 18.27
CA GLU A 360 7.15 -5.89 16.89
C GLU A 360 8.16 -4.85 16.37
N PRO A 361 9.28 -5.28 15.76
CA PRO A 361 10.26 -4.37 15.19
C PRO A 361 9.72 -3.67 13.93
N THR A 362 10.22 -2.45 13.71
CA THR A 362 9.81 -1.55 12.63
C THR A 362 10.39 -1.98 11.28
N PHE A 363 9.81 -1.49 10.18
CA PHE A 363 10.37 -1.64 8.84
C PHE A 363 10.02 -0.40 8.01
N VAL A 364 10.95 0.54 7.94
CA VAL A 364 10.68 1.86 7.36
C VAL A 364 10.87 1.83 5.85
N THR A 365 9.96 2.49 5.14
CA THR A 365 10.00 2.60 3.69
C THR A 365 10.01 4.07 3.27
N SER A 366 10.80 4.37 2.24
CA SER A 366 10.88 5.69 1.62
C SER A 366 11.41 5.54 0.19
N GLY A 367 11.11 6.52 -0.67
CA GLY A 367 11.67 6.64 -2.00
C GLY A 367 13.12 7.15 -2.01
N ASP A 368 13.75 7.10 -3.19
CA ASP A 368 15.14 7.49 -3.38
C ASP A 368 15.40 8.98 -3.08
N ASP A 369 14.34 9.81 -3.15
CA ASP A 369 14.39 11.23 -2.77
C ASP A 369 14.79 11.45 -1.30
N LEU A 370 14.80 10.41 -0.47
CA LEU A 370 15.27 10.52 0.91
C LEU A 370 16.72 10.99 0.97
N ALA A 371 17.54 10.63 -0.01
CA ALA A 371 18.93 11.11 -0.13
C ALA A 371 19.03 12.64 -0.27
N HIS A 372 17.95 13.30 -0.72
CA HIS A 372 17.89 14.75 -0.90
C HIS A 372 17.21 15.47 0.27
N LEU A 373 16.69 14.73 1.27
CA LEU A 373 15.99 15.33 2.41
C LEU A 373 16.89 16.28 3.20
N GLY A 374 18.17 15.94 3.37
CA GLY A 374 19.14 16.80 4.06
C GLY A 374 19.28 18.19 3.43
N THR A 375 19.24 18.27 2.10
CA THR A 375 19.27 19.55 1.36
C THR A 375 18.01 20.38 1.59
N PHE A 376 16.83 19.76 1.60
CA PHE A 376 15.58 20.45 1.91
C PHE A 376 15.54 20.94 3.37
N LEU A 377 16.06 20.14 4.30
CA LEU A 377 16.10 20.48 5.71
C LEU A 377 16.96 21.71 6.00
N ASP A 378 18.07 21.89 5.29
CA ASP A 378 19.02 23.02 5.48
C ASP A 378 19.38 23.22 6.97
N GLY A 379 19.77 22.13 7.62
CA GLY A 379 20.11 22.12 9.06
C GLY A 379 18.93 22.06 10.02
N ARG A 380 17.68 22.21 9.56
CA ARG A 380 16.48 21.97 10.40
C ARG A 380 16.36 20.50 10.77
N THR A 381 15.82 20.21 11.95
CA THR A 381 15.57 18.85 12.45
C THR A 381 14.11 18.42 12.40
N SER A 382 13.20 19.33 12.05
CA SER A 382 11.78 19.05 11.83
C SER A 382 11.20 20.08 10.86
N TYR A 383 10.06 19.74 10.27
CA TYR A 383 9.33 20.57 9.32
C TYR A 383 7.86 20.12 9.25
N SER A 384 7.00 21.02 8.82
CA SER A 384 5.56 20.81 8.64
C SER A 384 5.22 20.42 7.20
N ALA A 385 4.05 19.80 7.03
CA ALA A 385 3.49 19.54 5.71
C ALA A 385 3.27 20.84 4.90
N ALA A 386 2.94 21.94 5.57
CA ALA A 386 2.81 23.26 4.93
C ALA A 386 4.13 23.73 4.29
N GLU A 387 5.25 23.62 5.01
CA GLU A 387 6.57 23.97 4.48
C GLU A 387 6.98 23.11 3.28
N VAL A 388 6.54 21.85 3.22
CA VAL A 388 6.75 20.99 2.03
C VAL A 388 5.98 21.54 0.83
N ILE A 389 4.72 21.96 1.02
CA ILE A 389 3.91 22.55 -0.04
C ILE A 389 4.55 23.85 -0.55
N ASP A 390 4.93 24.76 0.36
CA ASP A 390 5.59 26.03 0.03
C ASP A 390 6.89 25.81 -0.73
N TYR A 391 7.65 24.76 -0.37
CA TYR A 391 8.86 24.39 -1.07
C TYR A 391 8.60 23.87 -2.48
N LEU A 392 7.64 22.96 -2.66
CA LEU A 392 7.35 22.32 -3.95
C LEU A 392 6.65 23.25 -4.95
N LEU A 393 5.90 24.23 -4.45
CA LEU A 393 5.13 25.19 -5.24
C LEU A 393 5.63 26.63 -4.97
N PRO A 394 6.90 26.95 -5.29
CA PRO A 394 7.40 28.30 -5.09
C PRO A 394 6.63 29.27 -6.01
N ASN A 395 6.01 30.28 -5.40
CA ASN A 395 5.15 31.27 -6.06
C ASN A 395 5.72 31.88 -7.34
#